data_AF-A0A0C9VLG2-F1
#
_entry.id   AF-A0A0C9VLG2-F1
#
_cell.length_a   1.000
_cell.length_b   1.000
_cell.length_c   1.000
_cell.angle_alpha   90.00
_cell.angle_beta   90.00
_cell.angle_gamma   90.00
#
_symmetry.space_group_name_H-M   'P 1'
#
loop_
_entity.id
_entity.type
_entity.pdbx_description
1 polymer ?
#
loop_
_entity_poly.entity_id
_entity_poly.type
_entity_poly.pdbx_seq_one_letter_code
_entity_poly.pdbx_strand_id
1 'polypeptide(L)'
;CLDCHLPGLLCVDCLIKKHQLMPCHRPRKWTGEFFQLSSLSQLGAMFALGHKGAVCPHVYSEQGPQNLTFVDINGIHKVKVGWCRCAGAPTTAQQLFARRLFPASMIRPRTTFTFRVLKLFQTLNHVARTTPWDFVGTMGRLTDMLDPKSHAWRVVRAWKRGGIRCWDQPRVKGSLAFGCVSCPIPGVNLDDDWDKHPDFALIHTLFIGGDGNFRLRRNNKGGGEKTDPSLFGDDAFYAPNTEYREFCRVRGGAPDDMSVGDNAEMSCRRVKAGESSRITNSHNKPTNGCICLSCIRSGALLPQGTVDIVRGER
;
A
#
# COMPACT_ATOMS: atom_id res chain seq x y z
N CYS A 1 -6.09 27.72 7.46
CA CYS A 1 -6.72 26.51 6.88
C CYS A 1 -5.87 26.08 5.69
N LEU A 2 -5.65 24.78 5.49
CA LEU A 2 -4.72 24.29 4.46
C LEU A 2 -5.28 24.31 3.04
N ASP A 3 -6.60 24.32 2.88
CA ASP A 3 -7.25 24.17 1.58
C ASP A 3 -7.76 25.49 1.00
N CYS A 4 -7.64 26.61 1.72
CA CYS A 4 -8.06 27.94 1.24
C CYS A 4 -6.95 28.97 1.33
N HIS A 5 -7.06 30.02 0.52
CA HIS A 5 -6.11 31.14 0.46
C HIS A 5 -6.37 32.25 1.49
N LEU A 6 -7.13 31.97 2.56
CA LEU A 6 -7.36 32.96 3.61
C LEU A 6 -6.05 33.29 4.33
N PRO A 7 -5.64 34.58 4.39
CA PRO A 7 -4.41 34.97 5.04
C PRO A 7 -4.56 34.98 6.57
N GLY A 8 -3.44 34.72 7.25
CA GLY A 8 -3.29 34.91 8.70
C GLY A 8 -4.01 33.89 9.59
N LEU A 9 -3.96 34.17 10.90
CA LEU A 9 -4.65 33.41 11.93
C LEU A 9 -6.05 34.00 12.16
N LEU A 10 -7.03 33.12 12.33
CA LEU A 10 -8.40 33.49 12.63
C LEU A 10 -8.79 32.86 13.95
N CYS A 11 -9.60 33.57 14.74
CA CYS A 11 -10.30 32.93 15.85
C CYS A 11 -11.25 31.85 15.32
N VAL A 12 -11.68 30.95 16.22
CA VAL A 12 -12.55 29.82 15.86
C VAL A 12 -13.83 30.30 15.17
N ASP A 13 -14.49 31.34 15.69
CA ASP A 13 -15.76 31.83 15.14
C ASP A 13 -15.60 32.41 13.73
N CYS A 14 -14.57 33.25 13.51
CA CYS A 14 -14.25 33.79 12.20
C CYS A 14 -13.92 32.69 11.20
N LEU A 15 -13.18 31.66 11.64
CA LEU A 15 -12.84 30.51 10.81
C LEU A 15 -14.10 29.73 10.41
N ILE A 16 -14.97 29.40 11.37
CA ILE A 16 -16.22 28.68 11.13
C ILE A 16 -17.11 29.49 10.17
N LYS A 17 -17.30 30.78 10.43
CA LYS A 17 -18.12 31.68 9.60
C LYS A 17 -17.64 31.70 8.15
N LYS A 18 -16.33 31.80 7.93
CA LYS A 18 -15.77 31.76 6.56
C LYS A 18 -15.87 30.38 5.90
N HIS A 19 -15.93 29.30 6.67
CA HIS A 19 -15.98 27.92 6.16
C HIS A 19 -17.36 27.25 6.19
N GLN A 20 -18.44 28.00 6.44
CA GLN A 20 -19.80 27.43 6.54
C GLN A 20 -20.21 26.61 5.31
N LEU A 21 -19.72 26.97 4.12
CA LEU A 21 -20.03 26.29 2.86
C LEU A 21 -18.89 25.38 2.36
N MET A 22 -17.85 25.19 3.16
CA MET A 22 -16.64 24.45 2.79
C MET A 22 -16.35 23.33 3.82
N PRO A 23 -17.23 22.32 3.92
CA PRO A 23 -17.20 21.33 5.01
C PRO A 23 -15.96 20.42 5.00
N CYS A 24 -15.31 20.26 3.85
CA CYS A 24 -14.15 19.40 3.65
C CYS A 24 -12.81 20.13 3.80
N HIS A 25 -12.80 21.40 4.23
CA HIS A 25 -11.56 22.14 4.44
C HIS A 25 -10.89 21.74 5.75
N ARG A 26 -9.55 21.65 5.75
CA ARG A 26 -8.73 21.16 6.84
C ARG A 26 -8.09 22.32 7.62
N PRO A 27 -8.65 22.70 8.78
CA PRO A 27 -8.04 23.70 9.63
C PRO A 27 -6.84 23.13 10.41
N ARG A 28 -5.98 24.02 10.88
CA ARG A 28 -4.98 23.72 11.90
C ARG A 28 -5.26 24.60 13.11
N LYS A 29 -5.15 24.03 14.31
CA LYS A 29 -5.32 24.75 15.58
C LYS A 29 -3.93 25.04 16.16
N TRP A 30 -3.70 26.30 16.53
CA TRP A 30 -2.50 26.67 17.29
C TRP A 30 -2.66 26.19 18.73
N THR A 31 -1.68 25.45 19.23
CA THR A 31 -1.68 24.91 20.61
C THR A 31 -0.96 25.81 21.61
N GLY A 32 -0.24 26.83 21.13
CA GLY A 32 0.73 27.60 21.91
C GLY A 32 2.16 27.35 21.46
N GLU A 33 2.46 26.12 21.02
CA GLU A 33 3.80 25.70 20.59
C GLU A 33 3.86 25.33 19.10
N PHE A 34 2.85 24.59 18.62
CA PHE A 34 2.80 24.14 17.23
C PHE A 34 1.36 24.07 16.71
N PHE A 35 1.25 23.95 15.39
CA PHE A 35 -0.04 23.74 14.71
C PHE A 35 -0.40 22.26 14.64
N GLN A 36 -1.49 21.89 15.31
CA GLN A 36 -2.06 20.56 15.23
C GLN A 36 -3.17 20.50 14.16
N LEU A 37 -3.30 19.36 13.48
CA LEU A 37 -4.44 19.08 12.61
C LEU A 37 -5.74 19.07 13.43
N SER A 38 -6.79 19.67 12.87
CA SER A 38 -8.14 19.66 13.43
C SER A 38 -9.16 19.53 12.30
N SER A 39 -10.40 19.17 12.61
CA SER A 39 -11.52 19.27 11.67
C SER A 39 -12.42 20.46 12.01
N LEU A 40 -13.17 20.95 11.01
CA LEU A 40 -14.19 21.99 11.25
C LEU A 40 -15.24 21.53 12.28
N SER A 41 -15.60 20.25 12.25
CA SER A 41 -16.56 19.69 13.21
C SER A 41 -16.03 19.60 14.65
N GLN A 42 -14.74 19.31 14.83
CA GLN A 42 -14.10 19.38 16.16
C GLN A 42 -14.06 20.81 16.71
N LEU A 43 -14.00 21.81 15.82
CA LEU A 43 -14.09 23.22 16.19
C LEU A 43 -15.54 23.68 16.44
N GLY A 44 -16.54 22.82 16.23
CA GLY A 44 -17.95 23.13 16.46
C GLY A 44 -18.72 23.57 15.20
N ALA A 45 -18.10 23.57 14.02
CA ALA A 45 -18.79 23.89 12.78
C ALA A 45 -19.84 22.82 12.45
N MET A 46 -21.01 23.27 11.98
CA MET A 46 -22.06 22.42 11.46
C MET A 46 -22.38 22.81 10.02
N PHE A 47 -22.40 21.82 9.13
CA PHE A 47 -22.76 22.00 7.74
C PHE A 47 -24.28 21.87 7.58
N ALA A 48 -24.96 23.00 7.41
CA ALA A 48 -26.41 23.04 7.24
C ALA A 48 -26.81 22.78 5.79
N LEU A 49 -27.60 21.73 5.54
CA LEU A 49 -28.00 21.35 4.19
C LEU A 49 -29.10 22.25 3.62
N GLY A 50 -30.01 22.73 4.48
CA GLY A 50 -31.12 23.62 4.12
C GLY A 50 -30.80 25.11 4.15
N HIS A 51 -31.83 25.93 3.96
CA HIS A 51 -31.86 27.39 4.19
C HIS A 51 -30.66 28.16 3.62
N LYS A 52 -30.21 27.82 2.41
CA LYS A 52 -29.05 28.44 1.73
C LYS A 52 -27.76 28.44 2.59
N GLY A 53 -27.65 27.56 3.58
CA GLY A 53 -26.49 27.43 4.46
C GLY A 53 -26.73 27.90 5.89
N ALA A 54 -27.88 28.52 6.17
CA ALA A 54 -28.29 28.80 7.53
C ALA A 54 -28.75 27.54 8.27
N VAL A 55 -28.57 27.53 9.58
CA VAL A 55 -29.02 26.45 10.46
C VAL A 55 -30.54 26.40 10.46
N CYS A 56 -31.11 25.21 10.26
CA CYS A 56 -32.56 25.01 10.33
C CYS A 56 -33.06 25.24 11.77
N PRO A 57 -34.16 25.98 11.99
CA PRO A 57 -34.75 26.13 13.32
C PRO A 57 -35.12 24.78 13.97
N HIS A 58 -35.48 23.80 13.15
CA HIS A 58 -35.82 22.44 13.57
C HIS A 58 -34.63 21.46 13.50
N VAL A 59 -33.38 21.95 13.46
CA VAL A 59 -32.21 21.07 13.35
C VAL A 59 -32.05 20.12 14.55
N TYR A 60 -32.59 20.50 15.70
CA TYR A 60 -32.54 19.70 16.93
C TYR A 60 -33.78 18.83 17.16
N SER A 61 -34.79 18.88 16.29
CA SER A 61 -35.90 17.93 16.37
C SER A 61 -35.44 16.52 16.00
N GLU A 62 -36.18 15.52 16.48
CA GLU A 62 -35.92 14.10 16.24
C GLU A 62 -34.49 13.68 16.66
N GLN A 63 -33.68 13.23 15.71
CA GLN A 63 -32.34 12.67 15.91
C GLN A 63 -31.24 13.75 15.99
N GLY A 64 -31.60 15.04 15.90
CA GLY A 64 -30.65 16.15 15.95
C GLY A 64 -29.64 16.19 14.78
N PRO A 65 -28.56 16.96 14.91
CA PRO A 65 -27.44 16.96 13.97
C PRO A 65 -26.72 15.60 13.95
N GLN A 66 -26.22 15.19 12.77
CA GLN A 66 -25.57 13.88 12.60
C GLN A 66 -24.15 14.01 12.07
N ASN A 67 -23.26 13.12 12.51
CA ASN A 67 -21.93 13.00 11.93
C ASN A 67 -21.95 12.10 10.70
N LEU A 68 -21.49 12.61 9.57
CA LEU A 68 -21.34 11.91 8.30
C LEU A 68 -19.87 11.90 7.88
N THR A 69 -19.49 10.88 7.11
CA THR A 69 -18.17 10.78 6.49
C THR A 69 -18.23 11.34 5.08
N PHE A 70 -17.50 12.41 4.83
CA PHE A 70 -17.40 13.05 3.53
C PHE A 70 -16.09 12.62 2.87
N VAL A 71 -16.17 12.11 1.65
CA VAL A 71 -14.99 11.83 0.84
C VAL A 71 -14.88 12.95 -0.20
N ASP A 72 -13.78 13.69 -0.16
CA ASP A 72 -13.46 14.76 -1.12
C ASP A 72 -12.05 14.54 -1.69
N ILE A 73 -11.68 15.33 -2.71
CA ILE A 73 -10.39 15.22 -3.39
C ILE A 73 -9.17 15.43 -2.47
N ASN A 74 -9.36 16.06 -1.31
CA ASN A 74 -8.32 16.35 -0.33
C ASN A 74 -8.33 15.38 0.86
N GLY A 75 -9.18 14.34 0.84
CA GLY A 75 -9.21 13.29 1.85
C GLY A 75 -10.62 12.96 2.37
N ILE A 76 -10.64 12.30 3.52
CA ILE A 76 -11.83 11.79 4.20
C ILE A 76 -12.07 12.64 5.44
N HIS A 77 -13.27 13.19 5.56
CA HIS A 77 -13.63 14.17 6.58
C HIS A 77 -14.79 13.67 7.42
N LYS A 78 -14.72 13.87 8.74
CA LYS A 78 -15.90 13.73 9.60
C LYS A 78 -16.58 15.09 9.71
N VAL A 79 -17.81 15.17 9.21
CA VAL A 79 -18.59 16.41 9.13
C VAL A 79 -19.86 16.28 9.96
N LYS A 80 -20.10 17.23 10.86
CA LYS A 80 -21.37 17.40 11.57
C LYS A 80 -22.37 18.11 10.66
N VAL A 81 -23.44 17.41 10.29
CA VAL A 81 -24.46 17.84 9.34
C VAL A 81 -25.74 18.23 10.08
N GLY A 82 -26.27 19.40 9.74
CA GLY A 82 -27.58 19.87 10.16
C GLY A 82 -28.61 19.66 9.05
N TRP A 83 -29.54 18.74 9.27
CA TRP A 83 -30.63 18.45 8.34
C TRP A 83 -31.70 19.54 8.39
N CYS A 84 -32.30 19.86 7.24
CA CYS A 84 -33.56 20.61 7.20
C CYS A 84 -34.70 19.68 7.58
N ARG A 85 -35.53 20.11 8.54
CA ARG A 85 -36.71 19.38 9.02
C ARG A 85 -37.98 20.25 9.07
N CYS A 86 -38.02 21.31 8.27
CA CYS A 86 -39.26 22.06 8.08
C CYS A 86 -40.34 21.16 7.42
N ALA A 87 -41.61 21.49 7.55
CA ALA A 87 -42.72 20.68 7.02
C ALA A 87 -42.60 20.37 5.51
N GLY A 88 -42.01 21.27 4.72
CA GLY A 88 -41.72 21.08 3.29
C GLY A 88 -40.31 20.60 2.98
N ALA A 89 -39.57 20.04 3.94
CA ALA A 89 -38.20 19.64 3.74
C ALA A 89 -38.11 18.42 2.79
N PRO A 90 -37.21 18.44 1.80
CA PRO A 90 -37.01 17.30 0.93
C PRO A 90 -36.29 16.16 1.67
N THR A 91 -36.28 14.98 1.05
CA THR A 91 -35.60 13.78 1.61
C THR A 91 -34.11 14.02 1.89
N THR A 92 -33.51 13.23 2.77
CA THR A 92 -32.08 13.34 3.13
C THR A 92 -31.17 13.26 1.90
N ALA A 93 -31.45 12.34 0.97
CA ALA A 93 -30.71 12.22 -0.29
C ALA A 93 -30.85 13.49 -1.15
N GLN A 94 -32.06 14.02 -1.32
CA GLN A 94 -32.29 15.25 -2.09
C GLN A 94 -31.58 16.46 -1.47
N GLN A 95 -31.55 16.58 -0.14
CA GLN A 95 -30.81 17.64 0.56
C GLN A 95 -29.30 17.56 0.27
N LEU A 96 -28.73 16.35 0.19
CA LEU A 96 -27.33 16.14 -0.20
C LEU A 96 -27.09 16.47 -1.68
N PHE A 97 -27.97 16.03 -2.59
CA PHE A 97 -27.87 16.35 -4.01
C PHE A 97 -27.95 17.85 -4.28
N ALA A 98 -28.81 18.58 -3.57
CA ALA A 98 -28.88 20.04 -3.64
C ALA A 98 -27.54 20.73 -3.28
N ARG A 99 -26.68 20.03 -2.54
CA ARG A 99 -25.32 20.48 -2.18
C ARG A 99 -24.22 19.82 -3.02
N ARG A 100 -24.56 19.17 -4.13
CA ARG A 100 -23.61 18.43 -4.99
C ARG A 100 -22.82 17.38 -4.20
N LEU A 101 -23.54 16.65 -3.34
CA LEU A 101 -23.04 15.50 -2.59
C LEU A 101 -23.83 14.27 -3.01
N PHE A 102 -23.11 13.19 -3.31
CA PHE A 102 -23.68 11.90 -3.68
C PHE A 102 -23.67 10.98 -2.45
N PRO A 103 -24.81 10.54 -1.93
CA PRO A 103 -24.85 9.63 -0.79
C PRO A 103 -24.46 8.20 -1.21
N ALA A 104 -23.75 7.49 -0.33
CA ALA A 104 -23.51 6.06 -0.48
C ALA A 104 -24.79 5.22 -0.27
N SER A 105 -25.81 5.78 0.38
CA SER A 105 -27.09 5.12 0.65
C SER A 105 -28.21 6.16 0.67
N MET A 106 -29.34 5.86 0.02
CA MET A 106 -30.42 6.84 -0.20
C MET A 106 -31.28 7.08 1.04
N ILE A 107 -31.48 6.05 1.87
CA ILE A 107 -32.41 6.12 3.01
C ILE A 107 -31.73 6.75 4.23
N ARG A 108 -30.56 6.22 4.61
CA ARG A 108 -29.81 6.65 5.80
C ARG A 108 -28.33 6.86 5.46
N PRO A 109 -27.97 7.99 4.83
CA PRO A 109 -26.61 8.25 4.42
C PRO A 109 -25.69 8.40 5.64
N ARG A 110 -24.66 7.56 5.71
CA ARG A 110 -23.53 7.69 6.66
C ARG A 110 -22.26 8.17 6.00
N THR A 111 -22.14 7.91 4.70
CA THR A 111 -21.01 8.29 3.87
C THR A 111 -21.54 9.02 2.64
N THR A 112 -20.85 10.09 2.25
CA THR A 112 -21.20 10.91 1.10
C THR A 112 -19.95 11.29 0.35
N PHE A 113 -20.03 11.29 -0.98
CA PHE A 113 -18.95 11.63 -1.88
C PHE A 113 -19.23 13.00 -2.49
N THR A 114 -18.23 13.86 -2.59
CA THR A 114 -18.37 15.05 -3.43
C THR A 114 -18.40 14.63 -4.90
N PHE A 115 -19.15 15.33 -5.74
CA PHE A 115 -19.12 15.05 -7.18
C PHE A 115 -17.70 15.24 -7.78
N ARG A 116 -16.88 16.09 -7.14
CA ARG A 116 -15.47 16.30 -7.51
C ARG A 116 -14.65 15.02 -7.32
N VAL A 117 -14.80 14.33 -6.19
CA VAL A 117 -14.05 13.09 -5.96
C VAL A 117 -14.52 11.95 -6.86
N LEU A 118 -15.83 11.87 -7.15
CA LEU A 118 -16.36 10.90 -8.11
C LEU A 118 -15.80 11.12 -9.52
N LYS A 119 -15.77 12.39 -9.98
CA LYS A 119 -15.16 12.76 -11.26
C LYS A 119 -13.67 12.40 -11.30
N LEU A 120 -12.93 12.72 -10.24
CA LEU A 120 -11.51 12.39 -10.13
C LEU A 120 -11.27 10.88 -10.19
N PHE A 121 -12.06 10.10 -9.44
CA PHE A 121 -11.98 8.64 -9.45
C PHE A 121 -12.24 8.08 -10.85
N GLN A 122 -13.30 8.53 -11.51
CA GLN A 122 -13.64 8.08 -12.86
C GLN A 122 -12.50 8.38 -13.85
N THR A 123 -11.93 9.59 -13.82
CA THR A 123 -10.79 9.94 -14.68
C THR A 123 -9.58 9.05 -14.40
N LEU A 124 -9.21 8.82 -13.14
CA LEU A 124 -8.06 7.98 -12.78
C LEU A 124 -8.29 6.50 -13.07
N ASN A 125 -9.53 6.04 -12.94
CA ASN A 125 -9.90 4.68 -13.30
C ASN A 125 -9.74 4.45 -14.81
N HIS A 126 -10.14 5.41 -15.65
CA HIS A 126 -9.98 5.30 -17.11
C HIS A 126 -8.54 5.50 -17.57
N VAL A 127 -7.83 6.51 -17.06
CA VAL A 127 -6.49 6.88 -17.56
C VAL A 127 -5.40 6.00 -16.96
N ALA A 128 -5.44 5.78 -15.65
CA ALA A 128 -4.38 5.10 -14.90
C ALA A 128 -4.78 3.70 -14.42
N ARG A 129 -5.96 3.20 -14.80
CA ARG A 129 -6.52 1.92 -14.32
C ARG A 129 -6.49 1.80 -12.79
N THR A 130 -6.65 2.94 -12.09
CA THR A 130 -6.63 2.96 -10.64
C THR A 130 -7.82 2.17 -10.10
N THR A 131 -7.55 1.17 -9.26
CA THR A 131 -8.62 0.38 -8.64
C THR A 131 -9.33 1.22 -7.56
N PRO A 132 -10.61 0.92 -7.24
CA PRO A 132 -11.27 1.55 -6.10
C PRO A 132 -10.48 1.42 -4.79
N TRP A 133 -9.80 0.29 -4.59
CA TRP A 133 -9.00 0.03 -3.39
C TRP A 133 -7.80 0.97 -3.27
N ASP A 134 -7.03 1.12 -4.36
CA ASP A 134 -5.88 2.03 -4.37
C ASP A 134 -6.31 3.49 -4.24
N PHE A 135 -7.45 3.85 -4.84
CA PHE A 135 -7.99 5.20 -4.74
C PHE A 135 -8.43 5.54 -3.31
N VAL A 136 -9.16 4.65 -2.64
CA VAL A 136 -9.55 4.82 -1.23
C VAL A 136 -8.31 4.82 -0.33
N GLY A 137 -7.33 3.96 -0.59
CA GLY A 137 -6.05 3.98 0.11
C GLY A 137 -5.31 5.31 -0.06
N THR A 138 -5.35 5.89 -1.26
CA THR A 138 -4.80 7.23 -1.54
C THR A 138 -5.53 8.31 -0.76
N MET A 139 -6.87 8.29 -0.73
CA MET A 139 -7.68 9.21 0.08
C MET A 139 -7.39 9.07 1.57
N GLY A 140 -7.19 7.86 2.07
CA GLY A 140 -6.75 7.59 3.43
C GLY A 140 -5.40 8.25 3.73
N ARG A 141 -4.41 8.07 2.86
CA ARG A 141 -3.08 8.70 3.01
C ARG A 141 -3.12 10.23 2.89
N LEU A 142 -3.99 10.80 2.07
CA LEU A 142 -4.19 12.26 1.99
C LEU A 142 -4.82 12.83 3.28
N THR A 143 -5.59 12.01 4.00
CA THR A 143 -6.20 12.38 5.28
C THR A 143 -5.18 12.32 6.40
N ASP A 144 -4.44 11.22 6.47
CA ASP A 144 -3.37 10.98 7.42
C ASP A 144 -2.27 10.15 6.75
N MET A 145 -1.14 10.80 6.43
CA MET A 145 0.02 10.12 5.83
C MET A 145 0.74 9.20 6.81
N LEU A 146 0.54 9.41 8.11
CA LEU A 146 1.19 8.69 9.19
C LEU A 146 0.26 7.59 9.70
N ASP A 147 -0.12 6.65 8.84
CA ASP A 147 -0.55 5.34 9.32
C ASP A 147 0.65 4.36 9.35
N PRO A 148 1.55 4.45 10.37
CA PRO A 148 2.63 3.50 10.55
C PRO A 148 2.11 2.08 10.82
N LYS A 149 0.80 1.93 11.11
CA LYS A 149 0.16 0.63 11.31
C LYS A 149 0.32 -0.24 10.08
N SER A 150 0.35 0.30 8.86
CA SER A 150 0.37 -0.54 7.65
C SER A 150 1.64 -1.39 7.49
N HIS A 151 2.82 -0.90 7.88
CA HIS A 151 4.08 -1.65 7.78
C HIS A 151 4.29 -2.58 8.98
N ALA A 152 4.05 -2.07 10.20
CA ALA A 152 4.13 -2.86 11.42
C ALA A 152 3.11 -4.02 11.41
N TRP A 153 1.88 -3.80 10.94
CA TRP A 153 0.89 -4.87 10.82
C TRP A 153 1.26 -5.93 9.79
N ARG A 154 1.99 -5.59 8.72
CA ARG A 154 2.47 -6.60 7.75
C ARG A 154 3.47 -7.54 8.42
N VAL A 155 4.40 -7.00 9.22
CA VAL A 155 5.37 -7.77 9.99
C VAL A 155 4.66 -8.62 11.05
N VAL A 156 3.78 -8.02 11.86
CA VAL A 156 3.02 -8.73 12.90
C VAL A 156 2.13 -9.83 12.31
N ARG A 157 1.51 -9.61 11.14
CA ARG A 157 0.73 -10.68 10.46
C ARG A 157 1.62 -11.80 9.96
N ALA A 158 2.81 -11.51 9.44
CA ALA A 158 3.75 -12.54 9.05
C ALA A 158 4.20 -13.37 10.27
N TRP A 159 4.53 -12.71 11.38
CA TRP A 159 4.86 -13.38 12.65
C TRP A 159 3.72 -14.25 13.16
N LYS A 160 2.48 -13.73 13.20
CA LYS A 160 1.30 -14.50 13.61
C LYS A 160 1.10 -15.74 12.74
N ARG A 161 1.29 -15.62 11.43
CA ARG A 161 1.17 -16.76 10.52
C ARG A 161 2.29 -17.79 10.73
N GLY A 162 3.51 -17.34 11.02
CA GLY A 162 4.65 -18.21 11.36
C GLY A 162 4.65 -18.72 12.80
N GLY A 163 3.56 -18.54 13.57
CA GLY A 163 3.46 -18.99 14.96
C GLY A 163 4.31 -18.20 15.96
N ILE A 164 4.89 -17.07 15.56
CA ILE A 164 5.77 -16.25 16.38
C ILE A 164 4.93 -15.33 17.29
N ARG A 165 5.16 -15.45 18.60
CA ARG A 165 4.36 -14.76 19.63
C ARG A 165 5.04 -13.54 20.22
N CYS A 166 6.36 -13.49 20.18
CA CYS A 166 7.18 -12.36 20.65
C CYS A 166 8.29 -12.03 19.65
N TRP A 167 8.78 -10.79 19.71
CA TRP A 167 9.74 -10.25 18.73
C TRP A 167 11.15 -10.80 18.89
N ASP A 168 11.49 -11.21 20.11
CA ASP A 168 12.78 -11.77 20.56
C ASP A 168 12.88 -13.30 20.41
N GLN A 169 11.78 -13.96 20.00
CA GLN A 169 11.78 -15.39 19.77
C GLN A 169 12.78 -15.75 18.66
N PRO A 170 13.67 -16.75 18.86
CA PRO A 170 14.54 -17.24 17.80
C PRO A 170 13.69 -17.82 16.67
N ARG A 171 14.07 -17.49 15.43
CA ARG A 171 13.36 -17.91 14.22
C ARG A 171 14.28 -18.74 13.34
N VAL A 172 13.70 -19.73 12.68
CA VAL A 172 14.39 -20.50 11.65
C VAL A 172 14.38 -19.66 10.39
N LYS A 173 15.54 -19.58 9.71
CA LYS A 173 15.63 -18.80 8.48
C LYS A 173 14.60 -19.30 7.46
N GLY A 174 13.94 -18.38 6.77
CA GLY A 174 12.85 -18.68 5.83
C GLY A 174 11.49 -19.08 6.44
N SER A 175 11.36 -19.22 7.77
CA SER A 175 10.13 -19.76 8.40
C SER A 175 8.89 -18.88 8.30
N LEU A 176 9.03 -17.60 7.94
CA LEU A 176 7.92 -16.67 7.75
C LEU A 176 7.34 -16.70 6.33
N ALA A 177 8.03 -17.36 5.39
CA ALA A 177 7.54 -17.59 4.04
C ALA A 177 6.76 -18.92 3.99
N PHE A 178 5.58 -18.90 3.38
CA PHE A 178 4.84 -20.14 3.14
C PHE A 178 5.38 -20.82 1.89
N GLY A 179 5.78 -22.08 2.05
CA GLY A 179 6.02 -22.96 0.92
C GLY A 179 4.72 -23.20 0.13
N CYS A 180 4.89 -23.63 -1.12
CA CYS A 180 3.78 -24.10 -1.92
C CYS A 180 3.17 -25.37 -1.31
N VAL A 181 1.89 -25.34 -0.95
CA VAL A 181 1.17 -26.51 -0.39
C VAL A 181 0.95 -27.63 -1.42
N SER A 182 0.99 -27.30 -2.71
CA SER A 182 0.83 -28.24 -3.83
C SER A 182 2.15 -28.83 -4.30
N CYS A 183 3.28 -28.39 -3.74
CA CYS A 183 4.57 -28.94 -4.07
C CYS A 183 4.83 -30.23 -3.28
N PRO A 184 5.51 -31.20 -3.88
CA PRO A 184 5.89 -32.43 -3.21
C PRO A 184 6.93 -32.12 -2.11
N ILE A 185 6.60 -32.46 -0.87
CA ILE A 185 7.45 -32.27 0.31
C ILE A 185 7.53 -33.63 1.04
N PRO A 186 8.66 -34.35 0.90
CA PRO A 186 8.87 -35.62 1.59
C PRO A 186 8.65 -35.49 3.10
N GLY A 187 7.90 -36.44 3.68
CA GLY A 187 7.56 -36.46 5.11
C GLY A 187 6.51 -35.44 5.54
N VAL A 188 5.89 -34.70 4.62
CA VAL A 188 4.81 -33.73 4.93
C VAL A 188 3.54 -34.03 4.16
N ASN A 189 3.62 -34.13 2.83
CA ASN A 189 2.45 -34.34 1.96
C ASN A 189 2.70 -35.39 0.87
N LEU A 190 3.70 -36.25 1.07
CA LEU A 190 3.98 -37.44 0.27
C LEU A 190 3.86 -38.68 1.15
N ASP A 191 3.36 -39.77 0.57
CA ASP A 191 3.30 -41.09 1.21
C ASP A 191 4.72 -41.65 1.43
N ASP A 192 4.92 -42.56 2.40
CA ASP A 192 6.27 -43.04 2.77
C ASP A 192 7.01 -43.77 1.62
N ASP A 193 6.28 -44.33 0.66
CA ASP A 193 6.79 -45.07 -0.51
C ASP A 193 6.71 -44.28 -1.83
N TRP A 194 6.60 -42.96 -1.75
CA TRP A 194 6.51 -42.04 -2.90
C TRP A 194 7.64 -42.22 -3.94
N ASP A 195 8.82 -42.66 -3.49
CA ASP A 195 10.02 -42.84 -4.31
C ASP A 195 10.00 -44.14 -5.13
N LYS A 196 9.11 -45.09 -4.80
CA LYS A 196 8.96 -46.37 -5.51
C LYS A 196 7.98 -46.31 -6.67
N HIS A 197 7.22 -45.21 -6.81
CA HIS A 197 6.25 -45.07 -7.89
C HIS A 197 6.98 -45.01 -9.26
N PRO A 198 6.55 -45.76 -10.29
CA PRO A 198 7.26 -45.81 -11.58
C PRO A 198 7.47 -44.44 -12.23
N ASP A 199 6.50 -43.52 -12.06
CA ASP A 199 6.54 -42.15 -12.58
C ASP A 199 6.85 -41.07 -11.52
N PHE A 200 7.53 -41.43 -10.42
CA PHE A 200 7.80 -40.50 -9.32
C PHE A 200 8.48 -39.19 -9.80
N ALA A 201 9.35 -39.29 -10.81
CA ALA A 201 10.08 -38.18 -11.41
C ALA A 201 9.19 -37.17 -12.17
N LEU A 202 7.94 -37.51 -12.50
CA LEU A 202 7.00 -36.57 -13.13
C LEU A 202 5.98 -36.04 -12.11
N ILE A 203 5.46 -36.94 -11.27
CA ILE A 203 4.38 -36.63 -10.33
C ILE A 203 4.91 -35.81 -9.14
N HIS A 204 6.04 -36.24 -8.57
CA HIS A 204 6.63 -35.67 -7.35
C HIS A 204 7.79 -34.71 -7.63
N THR A 205 7.78 -34.05 -8.80
CA THR A 205 8.78 -33.05 -9.17
C THR A 205 8.34 -31.61 -8.84
N LEU A 206 9.26 -30.86 -8.25
CA LEU A 206 9.14 -29.43 -8.01
C LEU A 206 9.62 -28.65 -9.23
N PHE A 207 8.71 -27.89 -9.85
CA PHE A 207 9.04 -26.97 -10.93
C PHE A 207 9.30 -25.57 -10.38
N ILE A 208 10.54 -25.10 -10.49
CA ILE A 208 10.98 -23.79 -10.03
C ILE A 208 11.11 -22.85 -11.23
N GLY A 209 10.47 -21.69 -11.15
CA GLY A 209 10.58 -20.61 -12.11
C GLY A 209 11.27 -19.43 -11.48
N GLY A 210 12.26 -18.87 -12.16
CA GLY A 210 12.91 -17.62 -11.78
C GLY A 210 12.35 -16.45 -12.59
N ASP A 211 11.99 -15.37 -11.92
CA ASP A 211 11.65 -14.09 -12.55
C ASP A 211 12.51 -12.96 -11.97
N GLY A 212 13.04 -12.13 -12.86
CA GLY A 212 13.98 -11.06 -12.56
C GLY A 212 13.37 -9.68 -12.77
N ASN A 213 13.34 -8.86 -11.72
CA ASN A 213 12.93 -7.47 -11.81
C ASN A 213 14.15 -6.52 -11.82
N PHE A 214 14.56 -6.10 -13.02
CA PHE A 214 15.69 -5.18 -13.25
C PHE A 214 15.36 -3.68 -13.06
N ARG A 215 14.16 -3.38 -12.55
CA ARG A 215 13.72 -2.01 -12.23
C ARG A 215 13.67 -1.75 -10.73
N LEU A 216 13.61 -2.80 -9.92
CA LEU A 216 13.57 -2.69 -8.47
C LEU A 216 14.97 -2.39 -7.91
N ARG A 217 15.34 -1.11 -7.93
CA ARG A 217 16.66 -0.64 -7.47
C ARG A 217 16.59 -0.17 -6.03
N ARG A 218 17.51 -0.65 -5.18
CA ARG A 218 17.70 -0.10 -3.83
C ARG A 218 18.58 1.13 -3.91
N ASN A 219 18.16 2.23 -3.30
CA ASN A 219 19.01 3.42 -3.14
C ASN A 219 20.00 3.23 -1.98
N ASN A 220 21.20 3.78 -2.11
CA ASN A 220 22.20 3.82 -1.05
C ASN A 220 21.78 4.87 -0.02
N LYS A 221 21.32 4.45 1.17
CA LYS A 221 20.91 5.34 2.25
C LYS A 221 22.04 5.72 3.21
N GLY A 222 23.24 5.17 3.02
CA GLY A 222 24.37 5.34 3.94
C GLY A 222 24.20 4.53 5.24
N GLY A 223 25.29 3.94 5.75
CA GLY A 223 25.33 3.21 7.02
C GLY A 223 24.72 1.79 7.04
N GLY A 224 24.25 1.28 5.90
CA GLY A 224 23.88 -0.13 5.72
C GLY A 224 22.73 -0.61 6.62
N GLU A 225 22.77 -1.89 7.02
CA GLU A 225 21.75 -2.51 7.89
C GLU A 225 21.64 -1.85 9.27
N LYS A 226 22.69 -1.16 9.73
CA LYS A 226 22.67 -0.42 11.00
C LYS A 226 21.71 0.78 10.93
N THR A 227 21.59 1.42 9.77
CA THR A 227 20.73 2.59 9.55
C THR A 227 19.35 2.20 9.00
N ASP A 228 19.27 1.14 8.20
CA ASP A 228 18.04 0.67 7.57
C ASP A 228 17.94 -0.87 7.69
N PRO A 229 17.59 -1.40 8.88
CA PRO A 229 17.55 -2.83 9.11
C PRO A 229 16.40 -3.47 8.34
N SER A 230 16.63 -4.68 7.83
CA SER A 230 15.57 -5.49 7.24
C SER A 230 14.53 -5.85 8.31
N LEU A 231 13.25 -5.62 8.00
CA LEU A 231 12.15 -5.97 8.89
C LEU A 231 11.95 -7.49 9.04
N PHE A 232 12.41 -8.26 8.05
CA PHE A 232 12.28 -9.72 8.03
C PHE A 232 13.64 -10.43 8.15
N GLY A 233 14.76 -9.72 8.10
CA GLY A 233 16.09 -10.33 8.06
C GLY A 233 16.15 -11.47 7.04
N ASP A 234 16.63 -12.62 7.52
CA ASP A 234 16.74 -13.88 6.77
C ASP A 234 15.53 -14.81 6.98
N ASP A 235 14.48 -14.33 7.65
CA ASP A 235 13.38 -15.16 8.14
C ASP A 235 12.29 -15.41 7.07
N ALA A 236 12.39 -14.82 5.88
CA ALA A 236 11.34 -14.87 4.86
C ALA A 236 11.87 -15.25 3.46
N PHE A 237 11.67 -14.37 2.47
CA PHE A 237 11.92 -14.69 1.06
C PHE A 237 13.37 -14.48 0.62
N TYR A 238 14.10 -13.57 1.27
CA TYR A 238 15.48 -13.27 0.88
C TYR A 238 16.44 -14.33 1.41
N ALA A 239 17.38 -14.73 0.56
CA ALA A 239 18.52 -15.54 0.98
C ALA A 239 19.40 -14.74 1.98
N PRO A 240 20.08 -15.41 2.91
CA PRO A 240 20.95 -14.75 3.87
C PRO A 240 22.00 -13.88 3.17
N ASN A 241 22.08 -12.60 3.55
CA ASN A 241 22.90 -11.63 2.82
C ASN A 241 24.39 -12.01 2.83
N THR A 242 24.88 -12.53 3.95
CA THR A 242 26.26 -12.97 4.13
C THR A 242 26.62 -14.14 3.22
N GLU A 243 25.76 -15.17 3.18
CA GLU A 243 25.93 -16.35 2.34
C GLU A 243 25.87 -15.99 0.85
N TYR A 244 24.91 -15.14 0.46
CA TYR A 244 24.79 -14.69 -0.92
C TYR A 244 25.98 -13.83 -1.37
N ARG A 245 26.49 -12.94 -0.50
CA ARG A 245 27.69 -12.15 -0.81
C ARG A 245 28.92 -13.03 -1.00
N GLU A 246 29.06 -14.06 -0.19
CA GLU A 246 30.15 -15.02 -0.32
C GLU A 246 30.02 -15.84 -1.61
N PHE A 247 28.81 -16.29 -1.93
CA PHE A 247 28.51 -16.92 -3.22
C PHE A 247 28.90 -16.01 -4.39
N CYS A 248 28.49 -14.74 -4.37
CA CYS A 248 28.87 -13.76 -5.39
C CYS A 248 30.38 -13.46 -5.42
N ARG A 249 31.08 -13.56 -4.29
CA ARG A 249 32.55 -13.39 -4.26
C ARG A 249 33.25 -14.55 -4.96
N VAL A 250 32.82 -15.78 -4.70
CA VAL A 250 33.39 -17.00 -5.29
C VAL A 250 33.01 -17.12 -6.77
N ARG A 251 31.75 -16.89 -7.12
CA ARG A 251 31.22 -17.02 -8.50
C ARG A 251 31.38 -15.75 -9.35
N GLY A 252 31.60 -14.59 -8.75
CA GLY A 252 31.61 -13.31 -9.48
C GLY A 252 32.76 -13.11 -10.46
N GLY A 253 33.72 -14.04 -10.50
CA GLY A 253 34.78 -14.13 -11.51
C GLY A 253 34.73 -15.41 -12.35
N ALA A 254 33.74 -16.29 -12.15
CA ALA A 254 33.58 -17.49 -12.97
C ALA A 254 33.09 -17.08 -14.39
N PRO A 255 33.58 -17.74 -15.45
CA PRO A 255 33.00 -17.59 -16.78
C PRO A 255 31.52 -17.92 -16.73
N ASP A 256 30.69 -17.18 -17.48
CA ASP A 256 29.28 -17.56 -17.65
C ASP A 256 29.28 -18.99 -18.25
N ASP A 257 28.47 -19.94 -17.72
CA ASP A 257 28.43 -21.35 -18.19
C ASP A 257 28.05 -21.47 -19.68
N MET A 258 27.71 -20.36 -20.34
CA MET A 258 27.54 -20.18 -21.78
C MET A 258 28.85 -20.07 -22.58
N SER A 259 30.02 -20.08 -21.91
CA SER A 259 31.34 -19.94 -22.53
C SER A 259 32.09 -21.26 -22.75
N VAL A 260 31.42 -22.41 -22.58
CA VAL A 260 31.97 -23.71 -22.99
C VAL A 260 31.60 -23.96 -24.45
N GLY A 261 32.37 -23.35 -25.35
CA GLY A 261 32.32 -23.59 -26.79
C GLY A 261 32.46 -22.31 -27.59
N ASP A 262 33.47 -22.26 -28.46
CA ASP A 262 33.88 -21.11 -29.29
C ASP A 262 32.81 -20.57 -30.27
N ASN A 263 31.54 -20.96 -30.16
CA ASN A 263 30.44 -20.56 -31.05
C ASN A 263 29.05 -20.45 -30.38
N ALA A 264 28.96 -20.17 -29.08
CA ALA A 264 27.67 -19.79 -28.49
C ALA A 264 27.31 -18.34 -28.83
N GLU A 265 27.00 -18.05 -30.11
CA GLU A 265 26.30 -16.83 -30.47
C GLU A 265 24.96 -16.81 -29.70
N MET A 266 24.83 -15.93 -28.70
CA MET A 266 23.55 -15.63 -28.07
C MET A 266 22.53 -15.27 -29.15
N SER A 267 21.60 -16.17 -29.43
CA SER A 267 20.54 -15.98 -30.42
C SER A 267 19.55 -14.87 -30.04
N CYS A 268 19.54 -14.46 -28.76
CA CYS A 268 18.76 -13.34 -28.24
C CYS A 268 19.45 -11.98 -28.44
N ARG A 269 19.83 -11.63 -29.67
CA ARG A 269 20.28 -10.27 -30.00
C ARG A 269 19.07 -9.30 -29.93
N ARG A 270 19.19 -8.24 -29.12
CA ARG A 270 18.24 -7.10 -28.90
C ARG A 270 17.27 -7.16 -27.70
N VAL A 271 17.30 -8.19 -26.86
CA VAL A 271 16.54 -8.14 -25.60
C VAL A 271 17.36 -7.37 -24.56
N LYS A 272 16.81 -6.28 -24.02
CA LYS A 272 17.49 -5.40 -23.04
C LYS A 272 18.00 -6.12 -21.77
N ALA A 273 17.52 -7.33 -21.51
CA ALA A 273 17.79 -8.09 -20.28
C ALA A 273 19.10 -8.90 -20.33
N GLY A 274 19.44 -9.51 -21.48
CA GLY A 274 20.61 -10.40 -21.62
C GLY A 274 21.94 -9.72 -21.94
N GLU A 275 21.99 -8.39 -22.06
CA GLU A 275 23.21 -7.67 -22.42
C GLU A 275 24.03 -7.33 -21.16
N SER A 276 24.87 -8.27 -20.74
CA SER A 276 25.71 -8.21 -19.52
C SER A 276 26.66 -7.00 -19.46
N SER A 277 26.91 -6.34 -20.60
CA SER A 277 27.74 -5.14 -20.72
C SER A 277 27.05 -3.84 -20.27
N ARG A 278 25.71 -3.82 -20.12
CA ARG A 278 24.95 -2.62 -19.72
C ARG A 278 24.70 -2.55 -18.20
N ILE A 279 25.76 -2.65 -17.42
CA ILE A 279 25.72 -2.43 -15.98
C ILE A 279 25.64 -0.92 -15.73
N THR A 280 24.53 -0.43 -15.17
CA THR A 280 24.49 0.95 -14.64
C THR A 280 25.10 0.96 -13.24
N ASN A 281 26.42 1.11 -13.17
CA ASN A 281 27.13 1.31 -11.89
C ASN A 281 26.88 2.75 -11.41
N SER A 282 25.94 2.92 -10.48
CA SER A 282 25.75 4.18 -9.77
C SER A 282 26.06 3.96 -8.29
N HIS A 283 26.96 4.77 -7.73
CA HIS A 283 27.29 4.74 -6.29
C HIS A 283 26.04 4.89 -5.39
N ASN A 284 25.01 5.57 -5.90
CA ASN A 284 23.76 5.80 -5.19
C ASN A 284 22.78 4.61 -5.30
N LYS A 285 23.11 3.56 -6.06
CA LYS A 285 22.24 2.39 -6.28
C LYS A 285 23.05 1.08 -6.15
N PRO A 286 23.19 0.53 -4.93
CA PRO A 286 23.96 -0.69 -4.69
C PRO A 286 23.36 -1.94 -5.35
N THR A 287 22.07 -1.94 -5.68
CA THR A 287 21.40 -3.07 -6.36
C THR A 287 20.64 -2.57 -7.58
N ASN A 288 20.69 -3.35 -8.66
CA ASN A 288 20.07 -3.01 -9.94
C ASN A 288 18.74 -3.73 -10.17
N GLY A 289 18.42 -4.72 -9.34
CA GLY A 289 17.19 -5.49 -9.42
C GLY A 289 17.14 -6.56 -8.33
N CYS A 290 16.17 -7.45 -8.44
CA CYS A 290 16.10 -8.69 -7.66
C CYS A 290 15.66 -9.85 -8.57
N ILE A 291 16.11 -11.06 -8.27
CA ILE A 291 15.58 -12.30 -8.83
C ILE A 291 14.79 -13.00 -7.73
N CYS A 292 13.60 -13.48 -8.08
CA CYS A 292 12.77 -14.28 -7.19
C CYS A 292 12.52 -15.65 -7.82
N LEU A 293 12.73 -16.70 -7.03
CA LEU A 293 12.33 -18.05 -7.38
C LEU A 293 10.92 -18.34 -6.84
N SER A 294 10.10 -18.95 -7.67
CA SER A 294 8.72 -19.32 -7.34
C SER A 294 8.39 -20.71 -7.86
N CYS A 295 7.40 -21.35 -7.25
CA CYS A 295 6.79 -22.54 -7.81
C CYS A 295 6.02 -22.19 -9.09
N ILE A 296 6.30 -22.85 -10.21
CA ILE A 296 5.58 -22.60 -11.47
C ILE A 296 4.11 -23.01 -11.39
N ARG A 297 3.77 -24.01 -10.57
CA ARG A 297 2.39 -24.52 -10.44
C ARG A 297 1.47 -23.53 -9.73
N SER A 298 1.94 -22.88 -8.66
CA SER A 298 1.10 -22.05 -7.78
C SER A 298 1.51 -20.57 -7.74
N GLY A 299 2.68 -20.22 -8.28
CA GLY A 299 3.28 -18.90 -8.12
C GLY A 299 3.77 -18.61 -6.70
N ALA A 300 3.78 -19.59 -5.79
CA ALA A 300 4.27 -19.39 -4.44
C ALA A 300 5.78 -19.12 -4.44
N LEU A 301 6.19 -17.98 -3.87
CA LEU A 301 7.59 -17.62 -3.72
C LEU A 301 8.29 -18.62 -2.80
N LEU A 302 9.49 -19.06 -3.21
CA LEU A 302 10.27 -19.97 -2.38
C LEU A 302 10.84 -19.22 -1.16
N PRO A 303 10.83 -19.86 0.03
CA PRO A 303 11.58 -19.35 1.17
C PRO A 303 13.05 -19.24 0.79
N GLN A 304 13.69 -18.11 1.13
CA GLN A 304 15.09 -17.82 0.76
C GLN A 304 15.40 -17.88 -0.75
N GLY A 305 14.37 -17.84 -1.61
CA GLY A 305 14.51 -17.91 -3.07
C GLY A 305 14.72 -16.55 -3.73
N THR A 306 14.87 -15.46 -2.97
CA THR A 306 15.05 -14.11 -3.52
C THR A 306 16.46 -13.59 -3.25
N VAL A 307 17.08 -13.01 -4.28
CA VAL A 307 18.41 -12.41 -4.20
C VAL A 307 18.46 -11.05 -4.90
N ASP A 308 19.32 -10.16 -4.40
CA ASP A 308 19.57 -8.86 -5.01
C ASP A 308 20.52 -9.01 -6.20
N ILE A 309 20.15 -8.42 -7.34
CA ILE A 309 21.01 -8.38 -8.52
C ILE A 309 22.01 -7.24 -8.37
N VAL A 310 23.28 -7.60 -8.15
CA VAL A 310 24.40 -6.63 -8.11
C VAL A 310 24.96 -6.38 -9.51
N ARG A 311 25.06 -7.42 -10.35
CA ARG A 311 25.63 -7.37 -11.71
C ARG A 311 24.70 -8.09 -12.70
N GLY A 312 24.09 -7.37 -13.65
CA GLY A 312 23.44 -7.94 -14.86
C GLY A 312 22.53 -9.17 -14.67
N GLU A 313 22.18 -9.87 -15.75
CA GLU A 313 21.77 -11.28 -15.68
C GLU A 313 23.06 -12.11 -15.58
N ARG A 314 23.50 -12.43 -14.36
CA ARG A 314 24.60 -13.35 -14.04
C ARG A 314 24.29 -14.13 -12.78
#